data_AF-A0A1H6WGV4-F1
#
_entry.id   AF-A0A1H6WGV4-F1
#
_cell.length_a   1.000
_cell.length_b   1.000
_cell.length_c   1.000
_cell.angle_alpha   90.00
_cell.angle_beta   90.00
_cell.angle_gamma   90.00
#
_symmetry.space_group_name_H-M   'P 1'
#
loop_
_entity.id
_entity.type
_entity.pdbx_description
1 polymer ?
#
loop_
_entity_poly.entity_id
_entity_poly.type
_entity_poly.pdbx_seq_one_letter_code
_entity_poly.pdbx_strand_id
1 'polypeptide(L)'
;MIAILACLSAALAIGAGAFGAHGVADPKAAEWLRTGGIYQLIHAVGVLAVMGVARGAAAAMLVGAAIFAISLYVMALGGPKWLGAITPIGGTLMIAGWLWAAWNFSRP
;
A
#
# COMPACT_ATOMS: atom_id res chain seq x y z
N MET A 1 12.17 0.35 12.91
CA MET A 1 11.32 -0.68 12.27
C MET A 1 10.36 -0.08 11.24
N ILE A 2 9.44 0.84 11.58
CA ILE A 2 8.48 1.42 10.61
C ILE A 2 9.16 1.99 9.35
N ALA A 3 10.20 2.83 9.51
CA ALA A 3 10.93 3.40 8.36
C ALA A 3 11.54 2.33 7.44
N ILE A 4 12.17 1.30 8.03
CA ILE A 4 12.76 0.18 7.28
C ILE A 4 11.67 -0.53 6.47
N LEU A 5 10.54 -0.85 7.10
CA LEU A 5 9.42 -1.50 6.43
C LEU A 5 8.81 -0.62 5.34
N ALA A 6 8.74 0.70 5.53
CA ALA A 6 8.29 1.63 4.52
C ALA A 6 9.25 1.66 3.31
N CYS A 7 10.57 1.70 3.54
CA CYS A 7 11.55 1.62 2.45
C CYS A 7 11.46 0.30 1.67
N LEU A 8 11.33 -0.83 2.38
CA LEU A 8 11.13 -2.14 1.74
C LEU A 8 9.79 -2.20 0.98
N SER A 9 8.74 -1.61 1.54
CA SER A 9 7.44 -1.49 0.89
C SER A 9 7.50 -0.67 -0.40
N ALA A 10 8.24 0.45 -0.40
CA ALA A 10 8.47 1.25 -1.60
C ALA A 10 9.25 0.47 -2.67
N ALA A 11 10.31 -0.25 -2.28
CA ALA A 11 11.08 -1.08 -3.21
C ALA A 11 10.23 -2.19 -3.83
N LEU A 12 9.41 -2.87 -3.02
CA LEU A 12 8.51 -3.93 -3.48
C LEU A 12 7.42 -3.37 -4.42
N ALA A 13 6.89 -2.20 -4.11
CA ALA A 13 5.91 -1.50 -4.93
C ALA A 13 6.45 -1.15 -6.33
N ILE A 14 7.69 -0.67 -6.40
CA ILE A 14 8.38 -0.38 -7.68
C ILE A 14 8.55 -1.67 -8.47
N GLY A 15 9.02 -2.75 -7.83
CA GLY A 15 9.17 -4.06 -8.48
C GLY A 15 7.84 -4.60 -9.03
N ALA A 16 6.77 -4.56 -8.24
CA ALA A 16 5.45 -4.99 -8.66
C ALA A 16 4.91 -4.16 -9.84
N GLY A 17 5.02 -2.83 -9.77
CA GLY A 17 4.57 -1.93 -10.83
C GLY A 17 5.33 -2.14 -12.15
N ALA A 18 6.66 -2.30 -12.09
CA ALA A 18 7.49 -2.57 -13.25
C ALA A 18 7.21 -3.96 -13.85
N PHE A 19 7.06 -4.98 -13.00
CA PHE A 19 6.70 -6.32 -13.45
C PHE A 19 5.30 -6.34 -14.10
N GLY A 20 4.32 -5.61 -13.55
CA GLY A 20 3.01 -5.46 -14.17
C GLY A 20 3.05 -4.78 -15.53
N ALA A 21 3.93 -3.79 -15.73
CA ALA A 21 4.03 -3.06 -17.00
C ALA A 21 4.75 -3.82 -18.12
N HIS A 22 5.70 -4.70 -17.77
CA HIS A 22 6.60 -5.33 -18.75
C HIS A 22 6.59 -6.86 -18.75
N GLY A 23 6.23 -7.49 -17.63
CA GLY A 23 6.33 -8.94 -17.42
C GLY A 23 5.00 -9.69 -17.40
N VAL A 24 3.87 -8.99 -17.51
CA VAL A 24 2.53 -9.60 -17.45
C VAL A 24 1.72 -9.27 -18.70
N ALA A 25 1.30 -10.32 -19.42
CA ALA A 25 0.52 -10.19 -20.65
C ALA A 25 -0.99 -10.01 -20.40
N ASP A 26 -1.54 -10.61 -19.32
CA ASP A 26 -2.94 -10.42 -18.97
C ASP A 26 -3.18 -8.97 -18.49
N PRO A 27 -4.00 -8.18 -19.20
CA PRO A 27 -4.25 -6.80 -18.84
C PRO A 27 -4.80 -6.64 -17.42
N LYS A 28 -5.61 -7.60 -16.95
CA LYS A 28 -6.23 -7.49 -15.62
C LYS A 28 -5.22 -7.73 -14.50
N ALA A 29 -4.39 -8.76 -14.64
CA ALA A 29 -3.29 -9.01 -13.72
C ALA A 29 -2.27 -7.85 -13.70
N ALA A 30 -1.91 -7.32 -14.88
CA ALA A 30 -1.06 -6.14 -15.01
C ALA A 30 -1.64 -4.92 -14.28
N GLU A 31 -2.95 -4.67 -14.45
CA GLU A 31 -3.66 -3.59 -13.78
C GLU A 31 -3.62 -3.74 -12.25
N TRP A 32 -3.83 -4.93 -11.70
CA TRP A 32 -3.76 -5.16 -10.26
C TRP A 32 -2.37 -4.94 -9.68
N LEU A 33 -1.31 -5.42 -10.34
CA LEU A 33 0.08 -5.16 -9.93
C LEU A 33 0.39 -3.67 -9.93
N ARG A 34 -0.02 -2.95 -10.98
CA ARG A 34 0.22 -1.52 -11.10
C ARG A 34 -0.59 -0.71 -10.07
N THR A 35 -1.83 -1.10 -9.83
CA THR A 35 -2.70 -0.46 -8.83
C THR A 35 -2.17 -0.70 -7.42
N GLY A 36 -1.87 -1.94 -7.06
CA GLY A 36 -1.26 -2.27 -5.77
C GLY A 36 0.07 -1.52 -5.57
N GLY A 37 0.91 -1.46 -6.62
CA GLY A 37 2.19 -0.75 -6.61
C GLY A 37 2.03 0.74 -6.35
N ILE A 38 1.12 1.41 -7.06
CA ILE A 38 0.87 2.85 -6.86
C ILE A 38 0.43 3.15 -5.42
N TYR A 39 -0.58 2.43 -4.91
CA TYR A 39 -1.07 2.67 -3.55
C TYR A 39 -0.02 2.32 -2.50
N GLN A 40 0.73 1.23 -2.68
CA GLN A 40 1.80 0.84 -1.77
C GLN A 40 2.93 1.86 -1.72
N LEU A 41 3.36 2.39 -2.88
CA LEU A 41 4.42 3.37 -2.98
C LEU A 41 4.03 4.71 -2.34
N ILE A 42 2.86 5.23 -2.68
CA ILE A 42 2.36 6.51 -2.13
C ILE A 42 2.29 6.45 -0.60
N HIS A 43 1.77 5.35 -0.05
CA HIS A 43 1.65 5.22 1.40
C HIS A 43 2.98 4.93 2.07
N ALA A 44 3.90 4.20 1.43
CA ALA A 44 5.26 4.04 1.94
C ALA A 44 5.98 5.40 2.07
N VAL A 45 5.88 6.27 1.06
CA VAL A 45 6.44 7.63 1.10
C VAL A 45 5.72 8.48 2.15
N GLY A 46 4.39 8.43 2.18
CA GLY A 46 3.58 9.13 3.19
C GLY A 46 3.95 8.72 4.63
N VAL A 47 4.19 7.42 4.87
CA VAL A 47 4.65 6.90 6.16
C VAL A 47 5.97 7.53 6.59
N LEU A 48 6.96 7.60 5.69
CA LEU A 48 8.24 8.26 5.99
C LEU A 48 8.05 9.74 6.33
N ALA A 49 7.12 10.42 5.66
CA ALA A 49 6.82 11.83 5.90
C ALA A 49 6.12 12.08 7.24
N VAL A 50 5.16 11.23 7.63
CA VAL A 50 4.30 11.50 8.80
C VAL A 50 4.75 10.79 10.09
N MET A 51 5.62 9.77 10.02
CA MET A 51 5.94 8.93 11.19
C MET A 51 6.61 9.66 12.36
N GLY A 52 7.21 10.83 12.13
CA GLY A 52 7.79 11.67 13.18
C GLY A 52 6.74 12.43 13.99
N VAL A 53 5.55 12.67 13.41
CA VAL A 53 4.46 13.44 14.04
C VAL A 53 3.30 12.54 14.44
N ALA A 54 2.96 11.56 13.60
CA ALA A 54 1.79 10.71 13.74
C ALA A 54 2.17 9.23 13.59
N ARG A 55 2.97 8.69 14.52
CA ARG A 55 3.49 7.31 14.43
C ARG A 55 2.39 6.24 14.30
N GLY A 56 1.26 6.42 14.99
CA GLY A 56 0.11 5.51 14.92
C GLY A 56 -0.57 5.53 13.55
N ALA A 57 -0.77 6.73 12.99
CA ALA A 57 -1.27 6.92 11.63
C ALA A 57 -0.33 6.27 10.60
N ALA A 58 0.98 6.49 10.74
CA ALA A 58 1.99 5.88 9.89
C ALA A 58 1.93 4.33 9.92
N ALA A 59 1.77 3.75 11.12
CA ALA A 59 1.61 2.29 11.23
C ALA A 59 0.33 1.80 10.53
N ALA A 60 -0.80 2.49 10.72
CA ALA A 60 -2.08 2.15 10.07
C ALA A 60 -1.97 2.23 8.53
N MET A 61 -1.35 3.28 8.01
CA MET A 61 -1.10 3.43 6.57
C MET A 61 -0.22 2.31 6.02
N LEU A 62 0.86 1.97 6.72
CA LEU A 62 1.80 0.93 6.28
C LEU A 62 1.14 -0.46 6.25
N VAL A 63 0.39 -0.81 7.29
CA VAL A 63 -0.36 -2.08 7.35
C VAL A 63 -1.47 -2.10 6.30
N GLY A 64 -2.23 -1.01 6.16
CA GLY A 64 -3.28 -0.88 5.16
C GLY A 64 -2.76 -1.03 3.74
N ALA A 65 -1.64 -0.37 3.42
CA ALA A 65 -0.97 -0.47 2.13
C ALA A 65 -0.46 -1.88 1.86
N ALA A 66 0.10 -2.57 2.85
CA ALA A 66 0.54 -3.95 2.70
C ALA A 66 -0.64 -4.90 2.41
N ILE A 67 -1.74 -4.80 3.16
CA ILE A 67 -2.95 -5.63 2.93
C ILE A 67 -3.50 -5.37 1.53
N PHE A 68 -3.68 -4.10 1.17
CA PHE A 68 -4.24 -3.69 -0.12
C PHE A 68 -3.39 -4.17 -1.30
N ALA A 69 -2.06 -3.98 -1.22
CA ALA A 69 -1.17 -4.29 -2.32
C ALA A 69 -0.94 -5.79 -2.46
N ILE A 70 -0.68 -6.50 -1.35
CA ILE A 70 -0.43 -7.94 -1.37
C ILE A 70 -1.66 -8.71 -1.86
N SER A 71 -2.89 -8.31 -1.48
CA SER A 71 -4.09 -8.97 -2.00
C SER A 71 -4.20 -8.86 -3.52
N LEU A 72 -3.91 -7.68 -4.09
CA LEU A 72 -3.89 -7.47 -5.53
C LEU A 72 -2.76 -8.23 -6.22
N TYR A 73 -1.56 -8.25 -5.64
CA TYR A 73 -0.41 -8.98 -6.19
C TYR A 73 -0.67 -10.48 -6.23
N VAL A 74 -1.20 -11.04 -5.15
CA VAL A 74 -1.54 -12.46 -5.08
C VAL A 74 -2.60 -12.81 -6.14
N MET A 75 -3.64 -11.98 -6.31
CA MET A 75 -4.63 -12.21 -7.38
C MET A 75 -4.05 -12.10 -8.78
N ALA A 76 -3.08 -11.20 -9.01
CA ALA A 76 -2.39 -11.06 -10.28
C ALA A 76 -1.49 -12.25 -10.59
N LEU A 77 -0.88 -12.87 -9.57
CA LEU A 77 -0.02 -14.04 -9.68
C LEU A 77 -0.78 -15.37 -9.65
N GLY A 78 -2.10 -15.35 -9.93
CA GLY A 78 -2.93 -16.55 -10.04
C GLY A 78 -3.57 -17.03 -8.73
N GLY A 79 -3.45 -16.26 -7.64
CA GLY A 79 -4.11 -16.56 -6.37
C GLY A 79 -5.63 -16.34 -6.37
N PRO A 80 -6.31 -16.69 -5.27
CA PRO A 80 -7.77 -16.68 -5.18
C PRO A 80 -8.38 -15.28 -5.38
N LYS A 81 -9.39 -15.17 -6.25
CA LYS A 81 -10.03 -13.88 -6.58
C LYS A 81 -10.88 -13.29 -5.46
N TRP A 82 -11.29 -14.10 -4.48
CA TRP A 82 -12.04 -13.60 -3.32
C TRP A 82 -11.19 -12.67 -2.43
N LEU A 83 -9.87 -12.66 -2.58
CA LEU A 83 -8.98 -11.67 -1.95
C LEU A 83 -9.33 -10.23 -2.36
N GLY A 84 -10.05 -10.03 -3.46
CA GLY A 84 -10.63 -8.74 -3.83
C GLY A 84 -11.59 -8.18 -2.76
N ALA A 85 -12.22 -9.03 -1.96
CA ALA A 85 -13.03 -8.61 -0.82
C ALA A 85 -12.18 -8.20 0.42
N ILE A 86 -10.91 -8.61 0.48
CA ILE A 86 -9.96 -8.18 1.52
C ILE A 86 -9.36 -6.82 1.17
N THR A 87 -9.12 -6.53 -0.11
CA THR A 87 -8.52 -5.26 -0.57
C THR A 87 -9.15 -4.00 0.05
N PRO A 88 -10.49 -3.86 0.19
CA PRO A 88 -11.12 -2.72 0.84
C PRO A 88 -10.67 -2.49 2.28
N ILE A 89 -10.36 -3.55 3.05
CA ILE A 89 -9.88 -3.43 4.44
C ILE A 89 -8.57 -2.62 4.49
N GLY A 90 -7.65 -2.91 3.56
CA GLY A 90 -6.42 -2.14 3.42
C GLY A 90 -6.69 -0.68 3.03
N GLY A 91 -7.64 -0.46 2.11
CA GLY A 91 -8.13 0.87 1.73
C GLY A 91 -8.65 1.68 2.91
N THR A 92 -9.51 1.08 3.74
CA THR A 92 -10.06 1.72 4.94
C THR A 92 -8.97 2.11 5.93
N LEU A 93 -7.97 1.25 6.16
CA LEU A 93 -6.84 1.56 7.05
C LEU A 93 -5.98 2.72 6.52
N MET A 94 -5.75 2.77 5.20
CA MET A 94 -5.05 3.89 4.57
C MET A 94 -5.81 5.21 4.73
N ILE A 95 -7.12 5.22 4.51
CA ILE A 95 -7.99 6.39 4.73
C ILE A 95 -7.95 6.82 6.19
N ALA A 96 -8.19 5.89 7.12
CA ALA A 96 -8.15 6.16 8.56
C ALA A 96 -6.79 6.70 9.01
N GLY A 97 -5.70 6.16 8.45
CA GLY A 97 -4.35 6.63 8.69
C GLY A 97 -4.15 8.10 8.30
N TRP A 98 -4.56 8.49 7.10
CA TRP A 98 -4.46 9.91 6.68
C TRP A 98 -5.32 10.85 7.51
N LEU A 99 -6.56 10.47 7.83
CA LEU A 99 -7.43 11.25 8.70
C LEU A 99 -6.83 11.40 10.11
N TRP A 100 -6.23 10.34 10.63
CA TRP A 100 -5.54 10.38 11.91
C TRP A 100 -4.27 11.25 11.84
N ALA A 101 -3.50 11.19 10.76
CA ALA A 101 -2.36 12.09 10.56
C ALA A 101 -2.81 13.56 10.56
N ALA A 102 -3.86 13.90 9.82
CA ALA A 102 -4.44 15.24 9.78
C ALA A 102 -4.84 15.73 11.19
N TRP A 103 -5.47 14.87 11.98
CA TRP A 103 -5.81 15.17 13.37
C TRP A 103 -4.59 15.47 14.24
N ASN A 104 -3.49 14.71 14.10
CA ASN A 104 -2.25 15.00 14.84
C ASN A 104 -1.62 16.32 14.41
N PHE A 105 -1.60 16.64 13.10
CA PHE A 105 -1.08 17.92 12.61
C PHE A 105 -1.93 19.13 13.01
N SER A 106 -3.23 18.94 13.26
CA SER A 106 -4.11 20.02 13.73
C SER A 106 -3.96 20.35 15.21
N ARG A 107 -3.24 19.52 15.98
CA ARG A 107 -3.03 19.75 17.40
C ARG A 107 -1.85 20.69 17.62
N PRO A 108 -2.01 21.73 18.46
CA PRO A 108 -0.95 22.68 18.79
C PRO A 108 0.18 22.03 19.60
#